data_AF-A0A928C1L6-F1
#
_entry.id   AF-A0A928C1L6-F1
#
_cell.length_a   1.000
_cell.length_b   1.000
_cell.length_c   1.000
_cell.angle_alpha   90.00
_cell.angle_beta   90.00
_cell.angle_gamma   90.00
#
_symmetry.space_group_name_H-M   'P 1'
#
loop_
_entity.id
_entity.type
_entity.pdbx_description
1 polymer ?
#
loop_
_entity_poly.entity_id
_entity_poly.type
_entity_poly.pdbx_seq_one_letter_code
_entity_poly.pdbx_strand_id
1 'polypeptide(L)'
;MMKKIFFAFGFLLLPIFAACAQNKEASPAPQKTYVKHIDGNDFKELIWDFSDPNNNGTIVYKGDLPCIVDFYTTWCGPCKRIAPIMEELAKEYEGKIYIYKVNTEEPNSQVLSHVFGIRSIPTLFYFPKNGYPQVSQGAMEKEQYKQIIETILLNNK
;
A
#
# COMPACT_ATOMS: atom_id res chain seq x y z
N MET A 1 -33.58 15.72 78.87
CA MET A 1 -32.59 14.76 78.32
C MET A 1 -32.31 15.16 76.88
N MET A 2 -31.05 15.51 76.61
CA MET A 2 -30.58 16.04 75.33
C MET A 2 -30.51 14.92 74.29
N LYS A 3 -31.13 15.13 73.12
CA LYS A 3 -30.68 14.51 71.87
C LYS A 3 -30.41 15.62 70.87
N LYS A 4 -29.12 15.85 70.67
CA LYS A 4 -28.56 16.61 69.57
C LYS A 4 -28.91 15.90 68.26
N ILE A 5 -29.24 16.64 67.21
CA ILE A 5 -28.72 16.38 65.86
C ILE A 5 -28.77 17.70 65.09
N PHE A 6 -27.56 18.14 64.74
CA PHE A 6 -27.25 19.18 63.79
C PHE A 6 -27.52 18.64 62.38
N PHE A 7 -28.08 19.44 61.48
CA PHE A 7 -27.31 20.05 60.39
C PHE A 7 -28.25 20.85 59.48
N ALA A 8 -27.89 22.12 59.34
CA ALA A 8 -28.49 23.09 58.45
C ALA A 8 -27.84 23.02 57.05
N PHE A 9 -28.45 23.77 56.14
CA PHE A 9 -27.97 24.17 54.81
C PHE A 9 -28.17 23.19 53.66
N GLY A 10 -29.40 23.18 53.15
CA GLY A 10 -29.61 23.04 51.71
C GLY A 10 -29.11 24.30 51.00
N PHE A 11 -27.93 24.22 50.38
CA PHE A 11 -27.45 25.21 49.41
C PHE A 11 -27.50 24.55 48.03
N LEU A 12 -28.51 24.95 47.27
CA LEU A 12 -28.73 24.55 45.89
C LEU A 12 -27.61 25.16 45.02
N LEU A 13 -26.52 24.44 44.82
CA LEU A 13 -25.46 24.83 43.88
C LEU A 13 -25.88 24.44 42.47
N LEU A 14 -26.19 25.46 41.67
CA LEU A 14 -26.38 25.42 40.23
C LEU A 14 -25.17 24.76 39.54
N PRO A 15 -25.38 23.83 38.58
CA PRO A 15 -24.29 23.28 37.80
C PRO A 15 -23.69 24.36 36.89
N ILE A 16 -22.39 24.57 37.06
CA ILE A 16 -21.56 25.37 36.15
C ILE A 16 -21.55 24.62 34.80
N PHE A 17 -22.23 25.17 33.79
CA PHE A 17 -22.08 24.72 32.42
C PHE A 17 -20.65 25.05 31.96
N ALA A 18 -19.75 24.09 32.05
CA ALA A 18 -18.47 24.12 31.38
C ALA A 18 -18.73 24.05 29.86
N ALA A 19 -18.60 25.18 29.18
CA ALA A 19 -18.62 25.25 27.73
C ALA A 19 -17.37 24.54 27.17
N CYS A 20 -17.49 23.28 26.77
CA CYS A 20 -16.49 22.65 25.92
C CYS A 20 -16.59 23.30 24.52
N ALA A 21 -15.66 24.21 24.24
CA ALA A 21 -15.36 24.62 22.87
C ALA A 21 -14.85 23.39 22.10
N GLN A 22 -15.73 22.76 21.35
CA GLN A 22 -15.36 21.70 20.41
C GLN A 22 -14.65 22.34 19.23
N ASN A 23 -13.31 22.31 19.27
CA ASN A 23 -12.48 22.53 18.09
C ASN A 23 -12.91 21.52 17.02
N LYS A 24 -13.53 21.99 15.94
CA LYS A 24 -13.74 21.19 14.73
C LYS A 24 -12.38 21.01 14.07
N GLU A 25 -11.73 19.88 14.32
CA GLU A 25 -10.63 19.42 13.47
C GLU A 25 -11.19 19.19 12.06
N ALA A 26 -10.64 19.93 11.09
CA ALA A 26 -10.97 19.75 9.69
C ALA A 26 -10.54 18.34 9.26
N SER A 27 -11.46 17.58 8.68
CA SER A 27 -11.18 16.28 8.07
C SER A 27 -10.13 16.45 6.96
N PRO A 28 -9.04 15.67 6.93
CA PRO A 28 -8.01 15.83 5.90
C PRO A 28 -8.59 15.56 4.52
N ALA A 29 -8.29 16.45 3.57
CA ALA A 29 -8.67 16.28 2.16
C ALA A 29 -8.15 14.93 1.61
N PRO A 30 -8.86 14.30 0.66
CA PRO A 30 -8.46 13.01 0.10
C PRO A 30 -7.05 13.09 -0.48
N GLN A 31 -6.12 12.34 0.11
CA GLN A 31 -4.73 12.29 -0.35
C GLN A 31 -4.67 11.55 -1.70
N LYS A 32 -4.18 12.21 -2.74
CA LYS A 32 -3.86 11.59 -4.04
C LYS A 32 -2.85 10.47 -3.79
N THR A 33 -3.23 9.22 -4.10
CA THR A 33 -2.30 8.07 -4.11
C THR A 33 -1.75 7.85 -5.51
N TYR A 34 -0.45 7.60 -5.58
CA TYR A 34 0.32 7.35 -6.79
C TYR A 34 0.52 5.84 -7.02
N VAL A 35 0.32 5.02 -5.98
CA VAL A 35 0.34 3.56 -6.06
C VAL A 35 -1.05 3.04 -6.37
N LYS A 36 -1.18 2.23 -7.43
CA LYS A 36 -2.47 1.63 -7.79
C LYS A 36 -2.57 0.22 -7.22
N HIS A 37 -3.60 -0.03 -6.41
CA HIS A 37 -3.99 -1.39 -6.05
C HIS A 37 -4.72 -2.03 -7.23
N ILE A 38 -4.28 -3.24 -7.61
CA ILE A 38 -4.81 -3.98 -8.74
C ILE A 38 -5.08 -5.43 -8.35
N ASP A 39 -6.09 -6.04 -8.97
CA ASP A 39 -6.36 -7.46 -8.84
C ASP A 39 -5.75 -8.29 -9.99
N GLY A 40 -6.03 -9.60 -10.02
CA GLY A 40 -5.53 -10.46 -11.09
C GLY A 40 -6.12 -10.20 -12.48
N ASN A 41 -7.28 -9.57 -12.60
CA ASN A 41 -7.83 -9.18 -13.90
C ASN A 41 -7.11 -7.93 -14.42
N ASP A 42 -7.00 -6.91 -13.58
CA ASP A 42 -6.19 -5.71 -13.87
C ASP A 42 -4.74 -6.10 -14.26
N PHE A 43 -4.15 -7.08 -13.56
CA PHE A 43 -2.80 -7.56 -13.86
C PHE A 43 -2.67 -8.08 -15.30
N LYS A 44 -3.65 -8.89 -15.76
CA LYS A 44 -3.66 -9.42 -17.14
C LYS A 44 -3.80 -8.31 -18.18
N GLU A 45 -4.59 -7.29 -17.87
CA GLU A 45 -4.82 -6.17 -18.77
C GLU A 45 -3.60 -5.25 -18.86
N LEU A 46 -3.02 -4.90 -17.72
CA LEU A 46 -2.01 -3.85 -17.60
C LEU A 46 -0.57 -4.35 -17.72
N ILE A 47 -0.30 -5.59 -17.28
CA ILE A 47 1.08 -6.09 -17.09
C ILE A 47 1.35 -7.28 -18.02
N TRP A 48 0.68 -8.42 -17.80
CA TRP A 48 0.90 -9.62 -18.61
C TRP A 48 -0.25 -10.60 -18.45
N ASP A 49 -0.82 -11.04 -19.57
CA ASP A 49 -1.82 -12.11 -19.58
C ASP A 49 -1.14 -13.48 -19.57
N PHE A 50 -1.02 -14.06 -18.38
CA PHE A 50 -0.48 -15.40 -18.16
C PHE A 50 -1.41 -16.52 -18.66
N SER A 51 -2.65 -16.21 -19.08
CA SER A 51 -3.59 -17.17 -19.64
C SER A 51 -3.60 -17.20 -21.18
N ASP A 52 -2.90 -16.27 -21.83
CA ASP A 52 -2.83 -16.21 -23.29
C ASP A 52 -2.02 -17.39 -23.85
N PRO A 53 -2.63 -18.29 -24.65
CA PRO A 53 -1.94 -19.45 -25.19
C PRO A 53 -0.82 -19.09 -26.18
N ASN A 54 -0.85 -17.88 -26.77
CA ASN A 54 0.16 -17.42 -27.72
C ASN A 54 1.48 -17.01 -27.06
N ASN A 55 1.48 -16.85 -25.74
CA ASN A 55 2.67 -16.45 -24.99
C ASN A 55 3.62 -17.63 -24.72
N ASN A 56 3.17 -18.89 -24.90
CA ASN A 56 3.97 -20.10 -24.68
C ASN A 56 4.69 -20.12 -23.30
N GLY A 57 4.07 -19.53 -22.27
CA GLY A 57 4.66 -19.40 -20.93
C GLY A 57 5.73 -18.31 -20.78
N THR A 58 6.01 -17.54 -21.83
CA THR A 58 6.92 -16.40 -21.79
C THR A 58 6.18 -15.15 -21.31
N ILE A 59 6.83 -14.34 -20.47
CA ILE A 59 6.28 -13.06 -20.03
C ILE A 59 6.32 -12.08 -21.19
N VAL A 60 5.16 -11.64 -21.65
CA VAL A 60 4.99 -10.59 -22.67
C VAL A 60 4.43 -9.35 -21.98
N TYR A 61 5.31 -8.39 -21.67
CA TYR A 61 4.94 -7.19 -20.94
C TYR A 61 4.08 -6.25 -21.80
N LYS A 62 2.95 -5.80 -21.26
CA LYS A 62 1.94 -4.98 -21.95
C LYS A 62 2.01 -3.49 -21.62
N GLY A 63 2.58 -3.12 -20.46
CA GLY A 63 2.59 -1.75 -19.98
C GLY A 63 3.43 -0.81 -20.85
N ASP A 64 3.00 0.44 -21.00
CA ASP A 64 3.69 1.48 -21.78
C ASP A 64 4.96 2.00 -21.08
N LEU A 65 4.92 2.12 -19.75
CA LEU A 65 6.05 2.38 -18.87
C LEU A 65 6.48 1.12 -18.11
N PRO A 66 7.75 0.99 -17.68
CA PRO A 66 8.18 -0.04 -16.74
C PRO A 66 7.42 0.04 -15.40
N CYS A 67 7.31 -1.06 -14.66
CA CYS A 67 6.58 -1.05 -13.39
C CYS A 67 7.19 -1.92 -12.28
N ILE A 68 6.82 -1.59 -11.05
CA ILE A 68 6.99 -2.43 -9.86
C ILE A 68 5.64 -3.05 -9.50
N VAL A 69 5.64 -4.33 -9.15
CA VAL A 69 4.47 -5.01 -8.57
C VAL A 69 4.85 -5.54 -7.20
N ASP A 70 4.25 -4.98 -6.15
CA ASP A 70 4.40 -5.41 -4.76
C ASP A 70 3.28 -6.38 -4.37
N PHE A 71 3.62 -7.66 -4.25
CA PHE A 71 2.72 -8.70 -3.75
C PHE A 71 2.73 -8.71 -2.22
N TYR A 72 1.58 -8.46 -1.62
CA TYR A 72 1.45 -8.25 -0.18
C TYR A 72 0.17 -8.88 0.41
N THR A 73 0.01 -8.82 1.73
CA THR A 73 -1.25 -9.04 2.45
C THR A 73 -1.50 -7.96 3.50
N THR A 74 -2.74 -7.80 3.94
CA THR A 74 -3.16 -6.70 4.84
C THR A 74 -2.60 -6.80 6.26
N TRP A 75 -2.22 -8.00 6.70
CA TRP A 75 -1.67 -8.27 8.03
C TRP A 75 -0.13 -8.38 8.04
N CYS A 76 0.51 -8.33 6.88
CA CYS A 76 1.96 -8.39 6.75
C CYS A 76 2.65 -7.13 7.30
N GLY A 77 3.36 -7.28 8.43
CA GLY A 77 4.11 -6.19 9.07
C GLY A 77 5.15 -5.52 8.18
N PRO A 78 6.09 -6.26 7.55
CA PRO A 78 7.06 -5.69 6.61
C PRO A 78 6.41 -4.98 5.41
N CYS A 79 5.29 -5.51 4.89
CA CYS A 79 4.54 -4.90 3.80
C CYS A 79 4.01 -3.50 4.18
N LYS A 80 3.51 -3.35 5.42
CA LYS A 80 3.08 -2.04 5.94
C LYS A 80 4.22 -1.04 6.06
N ARG A 81 5.44 -1.51 6.37
CA ARG A 81 6.63 -0.62 6.45
C ARG A 81 7.04 -0.06 5.09
N ILE A 82 6.99 -0.86 4.04
CA ILE A 82 7.40 -0.41 2.70
C ILE A 82 6.30 0.32 1.93
N ALA A 83 5.03 0.19 2.33
CA ALA A 83 3.92 0.89 1.70
C ALA A 83 4.13 2.42 1.56
N PRO A 84 4.52 3.18 2.61
CA PRO A 84 4.82 4.60 2.44
C PRO A 84 6.04 4.86 1.55
N ILE A 85 7.04 3.97 1.57
CA ILE A 85 8.21 4.07 0.68
C ILE A 85 7.78 3.95 -0.79
N MET A 86 6.91 2.97 -1.09
CA MET A 86 6.35 2.79 -2.43
C MET A 86 5.55 4.01 -2.88
N GLU A 87 4.77 4.61 -1.98
CA GLU A 87 4.01 5.83 -2.27
C GLU A 87 4.94 7.02 -2.60
N GLU A 88 5.99 7.21 -1.80
CA GLU A 88 7.00 8.25 -2.07
C GLU A 88 7.71 8.04 -3.40
N LEU A 89 8.10 6.80 -3.72
CA LEU A 89 8.76 6.46 -4.99
C LEU A 89 7.81 6.60 -6.18
N ALA A 90 6.55 6.18 -6.05
CA ALA A 90 5.56 6.35 -7.11
C ALA A 90 5.35 7.83 -7.46
N LYS A 91 5.40 8.71 -6.45
CA LYS A 91 5.37 10.16 -6.64
C LYS A 91 6.68 10.70 -7.24
N GLU A 92 7.83 10.28 -6.73
CA GLU A 92 9.15 10.73 -7.18
C GLU A 92 9.40 10.40 -8.67
N TYR A 93 8.89 9.26 -9.12
CA TYR A 93 9.02 8.76 -10.49
C TYR A 93 7.71 8.84 -11.29
N GLU A 94 6.79 9.74 -10.92
CA GLU A 94 5.53 9.96 -11.66
C GLU A 94 5.83 10.18 -13.15
N GLY A 95 5.13 9.46 -14.01
CA GLY A 95 5.32 9.51 -15.47
C GLY A 95 6.55 8.77 -16.00
N LYS A 96 7.33 8.09 -15.15
CA LYS A 96 8.48 7.27 -15.56
C LYS A 96 8.29 5.79 -15.29
N ILE A 97 7.68 5.44 -14.16
CA ILE A 97 7.32 4.07 -13.79
C ILE A 97 5.88 4.03 -13.26
N TYR A 98 5.28 2.85 -13.26
CA TYR A 98 4.14 2.55 -12.38
C TYR A 98 4.56 1.77 -11.15
N ILE A 99 3.85 1.95 -10.05
CA ILE A 99 3.95 1.08 -8.88
C ILE A 99 2.56 0.53 -8.59
N TYR A 100 2.46 -0.79 -8.61
CA TYR A 100 1.25 -1.56 -8.37
C TYR A 100 1.36 -2.36 -7.08
N LYS A 101 0.23 -2.55 -6.40
CA LYS A 101 0.11 -3.45 -5.26
C LYS A 101 -0.94 -4.51 -5.53
N VAL A 102 -0.58 -5.77 -5.28
CA VAL A 102 -1.49 -6.91 -5.42
C VAL A 102 -1.63 -7.57 -4.06
N ASN A 103 -2.85 -7.56 -3.52
CA ASN A 103 -3.18 -8.33 -2.33
C ASN A 103 -3.38 -9.80 -2.73
N THR A 104 -2.47 -10.68 -2.31
CA THR A 104 -2.48 -12.08 -2.74
C THR A 104 -3.61 -12.92 -2.13
N GLU A 105 -4.30 -12.40 -1.12
CA GLU A 105 -5.45 -13.06 -0.49
C GLU A 105 -6.79 -12.74 -1.16
N GLU A 106 -6.84 -11.70 -2.01
CA GLU A 106 -8.07 -11.32 -2.69
C GLU A 106 -8.49 -12.38 -3.73
N PRO A 107 -9.81 -12.68 -3.85
CA PRO A 107 -10.30 -13.79 -4.67
C PRO A 107 -9.75 -13.82 -6.11
N ASN A 108 -9.65 -12.65 -6.76
CA ASN A 108 -9.17 -12.53 -8.14
C ASN A 108 -7.65 -12.56 -8.27
N SER A 109 -6.91 -12.49 -7.17
CA SER A 109 -5.45 -12.34 -7.14
C SER A 109 -4.72 -13.60 -6.65
N GLN A 110 -5.43 -14.55 -6.02
CA GLN A 110 -4.84 -15.78 -5.47
C GLN A 110 -4.10 -16.63 -6.51
N VAL A 111 -4.54 -16.60 -7.77
CA VAL A 111 -3.87 -17.29 -8.89
C VAL A 111 -2.47 -16.72 -9.15
N LEU A 112 -2.26 -15.42 -8.94
CA LEU A 112 -0.96 -14.78 -9.18
C LEU A 112 0.12 -15.34 -8.23
N SER A 113 -0.24 -15.69 -7.00
CA SER A 113 0.69 -16.34 -6.06
C SER A 113 1.23 -17.66 -6.60
N HIS A 114 0.40 -18.41 -7.34
CA HIS A 114 0.80 -19.67 -7.94
C HIS A 114 1.64 -19.44 -9.20
N VAL A 115 1.18 -18.55 -10.09
CA VAL A 115 1.86 -18.20 -11.35
C VAL A 115 3.28 -17.65 -11.10
N PHE A 116 3.42 -16.77 -10.12
CA PHE A 116 4.70 -16.13 -9.79
C PHE A 116 5.48 -16.83 -8.67
N GLY A 117 4.95 -17.94 -8.13
CA GLY A 117 5.62 -18.70 -7.07
C GLY A 117 5.85 -17.89 -5.79
N ILE A 118 4.89 -17.04 -5.39
CA ILE A 118 5.00 -16.20 -4.20
C ILE A 118 4.94 -17.09 -2.94
N ARG A 119 6.09 -17.23 -2.26
CA ARG A 119 6.24 -18.03 -1.01
C ARG A 119 6.49 -17.18 0.23
N SER A 120 6.82 -15.91 0.05
CA SER A 120 7.09 -14.93 1.10
C SER A 120 6.56 -13.57 0.67
N ILE A 121 6.25 -12.71 1.63
CA ILE A 121 5.75 -11.36 1.38
C ILE A 121 6.48 -10.34 2.27
N PRO A 122 6.74 -9.12 1.77
CA PRO A 122 6.46 -8.69 0.40
C PRO A 122 7.40 -9.39 -0.59
N THR A 123 6.87 -9.70 -1.79
CA THR A 123 7.69 -10.09 -2.94
C THR A 123 7.44 -9.05 -4.02
N LEU A 124 8.51 -8.42 -4.50
CA LEU A 124 8.41 -7.38 -5.51
C LEU A 124 8.97 -7.89 -6.84
N PHE A 125 8.21 -7.69 -7.90
CA PHE A 125 8.65 -7.90 -9.27
C PHE A 125 8.89 -6.55 -9.95
N TYR A 126 9.97 -6.47 -10.70
CA TYR A 126 10.41 -5.29 -11.44
C TYR A 126 10.31 -5.63 -12.93
N PHE A 127 9.31 -5.09 -13.62
CA PHE A 127 9.06 -5.32 -15.03
C PHE A 127 9.70 -4.19 -15.85
N PRO A 128 10.90 -4.37 -16.43
CA PRO A 128 11.45 -3.40 -17.35
C PRO A 128 10.58 -3.35 -18.62
N LYS A 129 10.65 -2.23 -19.35
CA LYS A 129 9.93 -2.11 -20.64
C LYS A 129 10.39 -3.15 -21.66
N ASN A 130 11.65 -3.55 -21.58
CA ASN A 130 12.27 -4.56 -22.43
C ASN A 130 13.06 -5.55 -21.56
N GLY A 131 12.97 -6.84 -21.86
CA GLY A 131 13.68 -7.90 -21.14
C GLY A 131 12.82 -8.58 -20.08
N TYR A 132 13.47 -9.42 -19.27
CA TYR A 132 12.79 -10.24 -18.27
C TYR A 132 12.66 -9.51 -16.93
N PRO A 133 11.54 -9.72 -16.21
CA PRO A 133 11.38 -9.16 -14.88
C PRO A 133 12.45 -9.65 -13.91
N GLN A 134 12.83 -8.78 -12.98
CA GLN A 134 13.67 -9.14 -11.82
C GLN A 134 12.79 -9.27 -10.58
N VAL A 135 13.28 -9.99 -9.56
CA VAL A 135 12.53 -10.24 -8.32
C VAL A 135 13.37 -9.94 -7.09
N SER A 136 12.75 -9.36 -6.06
CA SER A 136 13.31 -9.27 -4.71
C SER A 136 12.30 -9.75 -3.68
N GLN A 137 12.76 -10.46 -2.67
CA GLN A 137 11.92 -10.93 -1.57
C GLN A 137 12.28 -10.20 -0.28
N GLY A 138 11.25 -9.80 0.47
CA GLY A 138 11.39 -9.06 1.71
C GLY A 138 11.40 -7.55 1.53
N ALA A 139 11.32 -6.86 2.68
CA ALA A 139 11.43 -5.41 2.75
C ALA A 139 12.89 -4.98 2.63
N MET A 140 13.14 -3.87 1.93
CA MET A 140 14.45 -3.23 1.78
C MET A 140 14.37 -1.76 2.19
N GLU A 141 15.53 -1.11 2.30
CA GLU A 141 15.59 0.34 2.50
C GLU A 141 15.29 1.10 1.20
N LYS A 142 14.83 2.35 1.32
CA LYS A 142 14.40 3.19 0.18
C LYS A 142 15.48 3.30 -0.91
N GLU A 143 16.73 3.45 -0.52
CA GLU A 143 17.88 3.60 -1.42
C GLU A 143 18.07 2.38 -2.32
N GLN A 144 17.80 1.17 -1.80
CA GLN A 144 17.91 -0.06 -2.58
C GLN A 144 16.83 -0.12 -3.65
N TYR A 145 15.60 0.29 -3.33
CA TYR A 145 14.53 0.40 -4.33
C TYR A 145 14.87 1.43 -5.42
N LYS A 146 15.44 2.59 -5.03
CA LYS A 146 15.90 3.59 -6.00
C LYS A 146 16.96 3.05 -6.94
N GLN A 147 17.96 2.34 -6.40
CA GLN A 147 18.99 1.71 -7.23
C GLN A 147 18.39 0.74 -8.24
N ILE A 148 17.42 -0.08 -7.83
CA ILE A 148 16.72 -1.01 -8.73
C ILE A 148 15.94 -0.24 -9.81
N ILE A 149 15.20 0.81 -9.44
CA ILE A 149 14.47 1.64 -10.40
C ILE A 149 15.43 2.20 -11.46
N GLU A 150 16.53 2.82 -11.04
CA GLU A 150 17.46 3.46 -11.97
C GLU A 150 18.18 2.45 -12.87
N THR A 151 18.63 1.32 -12.30
CA THR A 151 19.46 0.36 -13.03
C THR A 151 18.66 -0.65 -13.85
N ILE A 152 17.53 -1.14 -13.32
CA ILE A 152 16.74 -2.21 -13.94
C ILE A 152 15.59 -1.64 -14.77
N LEU A 153 14.86 -0.66 -14.23
CA LEU A 153 13.65 -0.16 -14.90
C LEU A 153 13.95 0.95 -15.90
N LEU A 154 14.84 1.88 -15.56
CA LEU A 154 15.13 3.07 -16.37
C LEU A 154 16.42 2.95 -17.20
N ASN A 155 17.27 1.95 -16.93
CA ASN A 155 18.57 1.74 -17.59
C ASN A 155 19.47 3.00 -17.58
N ASN A 156 19.36 3.82 -16.54
CA ASN A 156 20.25 4.96 -16.32
C ASN A 156 21.57 4.40 -15.76
N LYS A 157 22.51 4.09 -16.65
CA LYS A 157 23.88 3.67 -16.30
C LYS A 157 24.76 4.87 -15.99
#